data_AF-A0A1Z5T3U1-F1
#
_entry.id   AF-A0A1Z5T3U1-F1
#
_cell.length_a   1.000
_cell.length_b   1.000
_cell.length_c   1.000
_cell.angle_alpha   90.00
_cell.angle_beta   90.00
_cell.angle_gamma   90.00
#
_symmetry.space_group_name_H-M   'P 1'
#
loop_
_entity.id
_entity.type
_entity.pdbx_description
1 polymer ?
#
loop_
_entity_poly.entity_id
_entity_poly.type
_entity_poly.pdbx_seq_one_letter_code
_entity_poly.pdbx_strand_id
1 'polypeptide(L)'
;MPGPTLTFSSTRENWHSGPENQQRGKDWLGQIYRHNDNQTAEMMAAHRDFRWLSIEITYGLYLSDHTILDGIDTELVVLSGIMIQNLKRETGWHLRGTRRIGVSFEDVDLIQQCIEKVAAFSGLKLTKVPRVADIEHEVNEQA
;
A
#
# COMPACT_ATOMS: atom_id res chain seq x y z
N MET A 1 10.75 -14.47 -35.44
CA MET A 1 10.64 -13.40 -34.42
C MET A 1 11.69 -13.68 -33.36
N PRO A 2 12.73 -12.86 -33.20
CA PRO A 2 13.63 -13.02 -32.05
C PRO A 2 12.80 -12.79 -30.77
N GLY A 3 12.92 -13.70 -29.81
CA GLY A 3 12.22 -13.62 -28.53
C GLY A 3 12.64 -12.38 -27.72
N PRO A 4 11.88 -12.01 -26.68
CA PRO A 4 12.18 -10.82 -25.89
C PRO A 4 13.59 -10.92 -25.29
N THR A 5 14.42 -9.92 -25.57
CA THR A 5 15.74 -9.77 -24.96
C THR A 5 15.54 -9.36 -23.50
N LEU A 6 15.90 -10.24 -22.56
CA LEU A 6 15.87 -9.91 -21.14
C LEU A 6 16.95 -8.87 -20.84
N THR A 7 16.55 -7.71 -20.32
CA THR A 7 17.46 -6.68 -19.82
C THR A 7 17.86 -7.02 -18.39
N PHE A 8 19.15 -7.25 -18.14
CA PHE A 8 19.70 -7.55 -16.80
C PHE A 8 20.01 -6.28 -15.98
N SER A 9 19.43 -5.13 -16.33
CA SER A 9 19.69 -3.87 -15.63
C SER A 9 18.91 -3.79 -14.31
N SER A 10 19.59 -3.45 -13.21
CA SER A 10 18.95 -3.16 -11.93
C SER A 10 18.52 -1.70 -11.86
N THR A 11 17.24 -1.43 -11.57
CA THR A 11 16.74 -0.06 -11.37
C THR A 11 17.22 0.57 -10.06
N ARG A 12 17.86 -0.20 -9.17
CA ARG A 12 18.30 0.24 -7.84
C ARG A 12 19.81 0.30 -7.67
N GLU A 13 20.59 0.04 -8.73
CA GLU A 13 22.06 -0.04 -8.66
C GLU A 13 22.71 1.19 -8.02
N ASN A 14 22.17 2.39 -8.33
CA ASN A 14 22.67 3.67 -7.80
C ASN A 14 21.67 4.34 -6.84
N TRP A 15 20.71 3.57 -6.31
CA TRP A 15 19.74 4.12 -5.37
C TRP A 15 20.43 4.57 -4.08
N HIS A 16 20.03 5.74 -3.59
CA HIS A 16 20.44 6.27 -2.31
C HIS A 16 19.27 7.01 -1.66
N SER A 17 19.27 7.02 -0.33
CA SER A 17 18.37 7.88 0.44
C SER A 17 18.83 9.35 0.35
N GLY A 18 17.91 10.28 0.64
CA GLY A 18 18.16 11.72 0.60
C GLY A 18 16.87 12.52 0.78
N PRO A 19 16.95 13.87 0.78
CA PRO A 19 15.78 14.73 0.99
C PRO A 19 14.62 14.44 0.01
N GLU A 20 14.93 14.15 -1.25
CA GLU A 20 13.92 13.82 -2.27
C GLU A 20 13.21 12.49 -1.99
N ASN A 21 13.94 11.46 -1.55
CA ASN A 21 13.39 10.18 -1.13
C ASN A 21 12.45 10.35 0.06
N GLN A 22 12.91 11.08 1.08
CA GLN A 22 12.13 11.35 2.28
C GLN A 22 10.86 12.15 1.97
N GLN A 23 10.96 13.14 1.07
CA GLN A 23 9.82 13.97 0.70
C GLN A 23 8.76 13.13 -0.01
N ARG A 24 9.14 12.37 -1.04
CA ARG A 24 8.24 11.43 -1.73
C ARG A 24 7.61 10.42 -0.78
N GLY A 25 8.39 9.84 0.14
CA GLY A 25 7.89 8.90 1.13
C GLY A 25 6.85 9.53 2.06
N LYS A 26 7.11 10.75 2.56
CA LYS A 26 6.16 11.50 3.40
C LYS A 26 4.90 11.89 2.63
N ASP A 27 5.03 12.33 1.39
CA ASP A 27 3.89 12.73 0.55
C ASP A 27 2.98 11.54 0.27
N TRP A 28 3.54 10.39 -0.09
CA TRP A 28 2.77 9.17 -0.34
C TRP A 28 2.09 8.63 0.93
N LEU A 29 2.83 8.60 2.04
CA LEU A 29 2.26 8.24 3.34
C LEU A 29 1.11 9.20 3.74
N GLY A 30 1.30 10.50 3.54
CA GLY A 30 0.30 11.53 3.80
C GLY A 30 -0.93 11.41 2.91
N GLN A 31 -0.77 11.00 1.65
CA GLN A 31 -1.89 10.75 0.74
C GLN A 31 -2.75 9.57 1.20
N ILE A 32 -2.11 8.47 1.62
CA ILE A 32 -2.79 7.23 2.04
C ILE A 32 -3.39 7.36 3.44
N TYR A 33 -2.62 7.86 4.41
CA TYR A 33 -3.03 7.89 5.82
C TYR A 33 -3.70 9.20 6.21
N ARG A 34 -3.39 10.33 5.55
CA ARG A 34 -3.91 11.66 5.90
C ARG A 34 -3.81 11.92 7.41
N HIS A 35 -4.93 12.24 8.05
CA HIS A 35 -5.01 12.48 9.50
C HIS A 35 -4.75 11.24 10.35
N ASN A 36 -4.79 10.02 9.78
CA ASN A 36 -4.47 8.78 10.49
C ASN A 36 -2.94 8.56 10.67
N ASP A 37 -2.09 9.35 10.02
CA ASP A 37 -0.63 9.16 10.09
C ASP A 37 -0.10 9.36 11.52
N ASN A 38 -0.51 10.43 12.20
CA ASN A 38 -0.05 10.73 13.57
C ASN A 38 -0.42 9.63 14.55
N GLN A 39 -1.66 9.14 14.51
CA GLN A 39 -2.10 8.03 15.35
C GLN A 39 -1.31 6.74 15.05
N THR A 40 -0.98 6.51 13.77
CA THR A 40 -0.17 5.35 13.37
C THR A 40 1.26 5.46 13.87
N ALA A 41 1.85 6.65 13.80
CA ALA A 41 3.17 6.94 14.34
C ALA A 41 3.20 6.79 15.88
N GLU A 42 2.16 7.25 16.57
CA GLU A 42 2.04 7.13 18.03
C GLU A 42 1.96 5.67 18.50
N MET A 43 1.25 4.80 17.76
CA MET A 43 1.23 3.36 18.04
C MET A 43 2.63 2.73 18.06
N MET A 44 3.60 3.35 17.36
CA MET A 44 4.98 2.88 17.24
C MET A 44 5.98 3.80 17.95
N ALA A 45 5.53 4.72 18.81
CA ALA A 45 6.38 5.76 19.40
C ALA A 45 7.54 5.22 20.27
N ALA A 46 7.35 4.03 20.86
CA ALA A 46 8.41 3.33 21.61
C ALA A 46 9.55 2.82 20.71
N HIS A 47 9.34 2.76 19.39
CA HIS A 47 10.29 2.26 18.41
C HIS A 47 10.48 3.28 17.29
N ARG A 48 11.17 4.38 17.59
CA ARG A 48 11.35 5.52 16.67
C ARG A 48 11.93 5.14 15.30
N ASP A 49 12.73 4.08 15.24
CA ASP A 49 13.29 3.56 13.98
C ASP A 49 12.21 3.06 13.01
N PHE A 50 11.02 2.69 13.47
CA PHE A 50 9.91 2.37 12.57
C PHE A 50 9.50 3.57 11.73
N ARG A 51 9.44 4.77 12.32
CA ARG A 51 9.10 5.98 11.56
C ARG A 51 10.15 6.27 10.51
N TRP A 52 11.43 6.11 10.88
CA TRP A 52 12.53 6.26 9.93
C TRP A 52 12.44 5.22 8.81
N LEU A 53 12.25 3.93 9.14
CA LEU A 53 12.11 2.84 8.18
C LEU A 53 10.92 3.07 7.23
N SER A 54 9.78 3.51 7.77
CA SER A 54 8.60 3.83 6.97
C SER A 54 8.91 4.93 5.96
N ILE A 55 9.48 6.06 6.39
CA ILE A 55 9.76 7.17 5.47
C ILE A 55 10.83 6.79 4.44
N GLU A 56 11.93 6.18 4.87
CA GLU A 56 13.08 5.95 4.00
C GLU A 56 12.90 4.75 3.07
N ILE A 57 12.45 3.63 3.62
CA ILE A 57 12.49 2.34 2.95
C ILE A 57 11.09 1.98 2.44
N THR A 58 10.09 1.91 3.31
CA THR A 58 8.76 1.46 2.90
C THR A 58 8.14 2.43 1.90
N TYR A 59 7.92 3.68 2.30
CA TYR A 59 7.28 4.66 1.44
C TYR A 59 8.28 5.31 0.48
N GLY A 60 9.45 5.73 0.95
CA GLY A 60 10.47 6.38 0.11
C GLY A 60 10.99 5.48 -1.02
N LEU A 61 11.57 4.33 -0.69
CA LEU A 61 12.16 3.43 -1.70
C LEU A 61 11.12 2.58 -2.44
N TYR A 62 10.18 1.94 -1.72
CA TYR A 62 9.33 0.92 -2.35
C TYR A 62 7.99 1.44 -2.87
N LEU A 63 7.22 2.15 -2.06
CA LEU A 63 5.81 2.41 -2.36
C LEU A 63 5.56 3.73 -3.11
N SER A 64 6.47 4.69 -3.06
CA SER A 64 6.33 5.99 -3.76
C SER A 64 7.23 6.13 -4.99
N ASP A 65 8.01 5.10 -5.32
CA ASP A 65 8.79 5.07 -6.56
C ASP A 65 7.90 4.58 -7.70
N HIS A 66 7.22 5.53 -8.34
CA HIS A 66 6.31 5.24 -9.44
C HIS A 66 6.97 5.21 -10.82
N THR A 67 8.28 4.98 -10.90
CA THR A 67 8.99 4.90 -12.18
C THR A 67 8.68 3.62 -12.97
N ILE A 68 8.18 2.57 -12.30
CA ILE A 68 7.84 1.27 -12.90
C ILE A 68 6.36 0.94 -12.71
N LEU A 69 5.88 0.94 -11.46
CA LEU A 69 4.47 0.71 -11.11
C LEU A 69 3.87 2.04 -10.67
N ASP A 70 2.72 2.43 -11.21
CA ASP A 70 2.03 3.59 -10.67
C ASP A 70 1.42 3.31 -9.29
N GLY A 71 0.74 4.30 -8.71
CA GLY A 71 0.14 4.16 -7.38
C GLY A 71 -0.95 3.07 -7.31
N ILE A 72 -1.72 2.88 -8.38
CA ILE A 72 -2.78 1.86 -8.44
C ILE A 72 -2.14 0.49 -8.56
N ASP A 73 -1.19 0.32 -9.48
CA ASP A 73 -0.45 -0.94 -9.66
C ASP A 73 0.31 -1.33 -8.39
N THR A 74 0.86 -0.36 -7.67
CA THR A 74 1.52 -0.56 -6.39
C THR A 74 0.54 -1.08 -5.34
N GLU A 75 -0.63 -0.45 -5.18
CA GLU A 75 -1.64 -0.92 -4.21
C GLU A 75 -2.24 -2.28 -4.61
N LEU A 76 -2.35 -2.62 -5.90
CA LEU A 76 -2.77 -3.96 -6.32
C LEU A 76 -1.84 -5.05 -5.78
N VAL A 77 -0.52 -4.81 -5.76
CA VAL A 77 0.46 -5.73 -5.18
C VAL A 77 0.38 -5.72 -3.65
N VAL A 78 0.37 -4.54 -3.04
CA VAL A 78 0.44 -4.38 -1.58
C VAL A 78 -0.82 -4.88 -0.88
N LEU A 79 -2.00 -4.43 -1.32
CA LEU A 79 -3.28 -4.85 -0.74
C LEU A 79 -3.46 -6.37 -0.85
N SER A 80 -3.13 -6.96 -2.01
CA SER A 80 -3.17 -8.41 -2.19
C SER A 80 -2.24 -9.15 -1.23
N GLY A 81 -1.00 -8.68 -1.11
CA GLY A 81 0.01 -9.26 -0.21
C GLY A 81 -0.35 -9.15 1.27
N ILE A 82 -1.05 -8.08 1.68
CA ILE A 82 -1.49 -7.88 3.07
C ILE A 82 -2.77 -8.66 3.36
N MET A 83 -3.78 -8.54 2.49
CA MET A 83 -5.10 -9.11 2.72
C MET A 83 -5.08 -10.64 2.74
N ILE A 84 -4.23 -11.28 1.91
CA ILE A 84 -4.10 -12.74 1.90
C ILE A 84 -3.61 -13.31 3.24
N GLN A 85 -2.94 -12.48 4.05
CA GLN A 85 -2.48 -12.84 5.41
C GLN A 85 -3.61 -12.71 6.47
N ASN A 86 -4.83 -12.36 6.07
CA ASN A 86 -6.01 -12.21 6.93
C ASN A 86 -5.81 -11.16 8.05
N LEU A 87 -5.11 -10.07 7.75
CA LEU A 87 -4.75 -8.99 8.68
C LEU A 87 -5.81 -7.90 8.70
N LYS A 88 -6.70 -7.89 9.71
CA LYS A 88 -7.84 -6.96 9.78
C LYS A 88 -7.47 -5.48 9.60
N ARG A 89 -6.52 -5.00 10.40
CA ARG A 89 -6.22 -3.57 10.52
C ARG A 89 -5.48 -3.07 9.29
N GLU A 90 -4.45 -3.78 8.89
CA GLU A 90 -3.60 -3.46 7.76
C GLU A 90 -4.39 -3.57 6.45
N THR A 91 -5.29 -4.55 6.30
CA THR A 91 -6.23 -4.57 5.17
C THR A 91 -7.13 -3.34 5.16
N GLY A 92 -7.71 -2.95 6.29
CA GLY A 92 -8.53 -1.73 6.37
C GLY A 92 -7.76 -0.47 5.95
N TRP A 93 -6.50 -0.34 6.37
CA TRP A 93 -5.64 0.76 5.96
C TRP A 93 -5.42 0.83 4.46
N HIS A 94 -5.15 -0.32 3.83
CA HIS A 94 -4.89 -0.35 2.40
C HIS A 94 -6.15 -0.23 1.56
N LEU A 95 -7.30 -0.79 1.96
CA LEU A 95 -8.58 -0.52 1.29
C LEU A 95 -8.89 0.98 1.27
N ARG A 96 -8.71 1.66 2.40
CA ARG A 96 -8.88 3.11 2.50
C ARG A 96 -7.83 3.87 1.69
N GLY A 97 -6.58 3.41 1.69
CA GLY A 97 -5.49 3.94 0.87
C GLY A 97 -5.80 3.90 -0.61
N THR A 98 -6.21 2.74 -1.12
CA THR A 98 -6.61 2.53 -2.52
C THR A 98 -7.77 3.46 -2.92
N ARG A 99 -8.75 3.65 -2.03
CA ARG A 99 -9.82 4.64 -2.23
C ARG A 99 -9.29 6.08 -2.31
N ARG A 100 -8.38 6.46 -1.41
CA ARG A 100 -7.83 7.82 -1.32
C ARG A 100 -6.91 8.21 -2.49
N ILE A 101 -6.36 7.24 -3.22
CA ILE A 101 -5.59 7.48 -4.46
C ILE A 101 -6.46 7.53 -5.72
N GLY A 102 -7.79 7.40 -5.58
CA GLY A 102 -8.76 7.69 -6.64
C GLY A 102 -9.44 6.47 -7.28
N VAL A 103 -9.15 5.25 -6.83
CA VAL A 103 -9.82 4.03 -7.34
C VAL A 103 -11.24 3.99 -6.82
N SER A 104 -12.24 3.74 -7.68
CA SER A 104 -13.67 3.76 -7.32
C SER A 104 -14.03 2.74 -6.22
N PHE A 105 -15.16 2.94 -5.54
CA PHE A 105 -15.64 1.99 -4.55
C PHE A 105 -15.83 0.60 -5.17
N GLU A 106 -16.48 0.56 -6.33
CA GLU A 106 -16.81 -0.64 -7.09
C GLU A 106 -15.54 -1.40 -7.50
N ASP A 107 -14.50 -0.67 -7.94
CA ASP A 107 -13.23 -1.29 -8.33
C ASP A 107 -12.46 -1.83 -7.11
N VAL A 108 -12.44 -1.12 -5.98
CA VAL A 108 -11.81 -1.63 -4.75
C VAL A 108 -12.54 -2.86 -4.23
N ASP A 109 -13.87 -2.89 -4.29
CA ASP A 109 -14.66 -4.06 -3.90
C ASP A 109 -14.39 -5.25 -4.84
N LEU A 110 -14.23 -4.99 -6.13
CA LEU A 110 -13.86 -6.02 -7.11
C LEU A 110 -12.44 -6.57 -6.87
N ILE A 111 -11.47 -5.71 -6.57
CA ILE A 111 -10.10 -6.11 -6.20
C ILE A 111 -10.16 -7.03 -4.96
N GLN A 112 -10.93 -6.64 -3.95
CA GLN A 112 -11.14 -7.43 -2.74
C GLN A 112 -11.67 -8.83 -3.07
N GLN A 113 -12.69 -8.93 -3.92
CA GLN A 113 -13.27 -10.21 -4.34
C GLN A 113 -12.27 -11.07 -5.14
N CYS A 114 -11.39 -10.45 -5.93
CA CYS A 114 -10.33 -11.17 -6.64
C CYS A 114 -9.33 -11.81 -5.66
N ILE A 115 -8.93 -11.09 -4.62
CA ILE A 115 -8.05 -11.63 -3.56
C ILE A 115 -8.74 -12.80 -2.84
N GLU A 116 -10.03 -12.67 -2.53
CA GLU A 116 -10.82 -13.75 -1.89
C GLU A 116 -10.89 -15.01 -2.75
N LYS A 117 -11.04 -14.86 -4.07
CA LYS A 117 -11.01 -16.00 -5.02
C LYS A 117 -9.68 -16.72 -4.99
N VAL A 118 -8.56 -15.98 -5.00
CA VAL A 118 -7.22 -16.56 -4.89
C VAL A 118 -7.02 -17.24 -3.54
N ALA A 119 -7.46 -16.60 -2.45
CA ALA A 119 -7.41 -17.18 -1.11
C ALA A 119 -8.16 -18.52 -1.03
N ALA A 120 -9.40 -18.55 -1.54
CA ALA A 120 -10.21 -19.75 -1.58
C ALA A 120 -9.57 -20.86 -2.42
N PHE A 121 -9.01 -20.51 -3.59
CA PHE A 121 -8.26 -21.46 -4.42
C PHE A 121 -7.04 -22.04 -3.68
N SER A 122 -6.35 -21.22 -2.89
CA SER A 122 -5.23 -21.64 -2.03
C SER A 122 -5.65 -22.33 -0.73
N GLY A 123 -6.95 -22.57 -0.49
CA GLY A 123 -7.45 -23.22 0.73
C GLY A 123 -7.45 -22.32 1.98
N LEU A 124 -7.28 -21.01 1.81
CA LEU A 124 -7.30 -20.02 2.88
C LEU A 124 -8.73 -19.48 3.10
N LYS A 125 -9.03 -19.07 4.34
CA LYS A 125 -10.28 -18.40 4.71
C LYS A 125 -9.97 -17.02 5.31
N LEU A 126 -10.41 -15.96 4.64
CA LEU A 126 -10.21 -14.58 5.06
C LEU A 126 -11.37 -14.10 5.95
N THR A 127 -11.34 -14.48 7.23
CA THR A 127 -12.45 -14.25 8.17
C THR A 127 -12.37 -12.94 8.97
N LYS A 128 -11.24 -12.22 8.90
CA LYS A 128 -10.97 -11.04 9.72
C LYS A 128 -10.96 -9.74 8.93
N VAL A 129 -10.84 -9.83 7.60
CA VAL A 129 -10.70 -8.69 6.71
C VAL A 129 -11.99 -7.86 6.67
N PRO A 130 -11.93 -6.53 6.82
CA PRO A 130 -13.10 -5.67 6.65
C PRO A 130 -13.50 -5.58 5.18
N ARG A 131 -14.74 -5.21 4.89
CA ARG A 131 -15.20 -4.84 3.53
C ARG A 131 -14.89 -3.39 3.23
N VAL A 132 -14.85 -3.04 1.94
CA VAL A 132 -14.73 -1.63 1.52
C VAL A 132 -15.83 -0.76 2.13
N ALA A 133 -17.07 -1.28 2.17
CA ALA A 133 -18.20 -0.62 2.81
C ALA A 133 -17.96 -0.26 4.29
N ASP A 134 -17.19 -1.08 5.02
CA ASP A 134 -16.92 -0.85 6.44
C ASP A 134 -15.98 0.35 6.66
N ILE A 135 -15.17 0.74 5.65
CA ILE A 135 -14.17 1.82 5.75
C ILE A 135 -14.53 3.07 4.95
N GLU A 136 -15.60 3.04 4.15
CA GLU A 136 -15.91 4.12 3.19
C GLU A 136 -16.16 5.46 3.88
N HIS A 137 -16.73 5.43 5.09
CA HIS A 137 -16.94 6.62 5.91
C HIS A 137 -15.63 7.36 6.23
N GLU A 138 -14.50 6.64 6.34
CA GLU A 138 -13.18 7.21 6.66
C GLU A 138 -12.45 7.79 5.43
N VAL A 139 -12.94 7.57 4.21
CA VAL A 139 -12.25 7.97 2.96
C VAL A 139 -12.30 9.49 2.78
N ASN A 140 -13.45 10.09 3.06
CA ASN A 140 -13.76 11.51 2.83
C ASN A 140 -13.83 12.35 4.10
N GLU A 141 -13.46 11.81 5.27
CA GLU A 141 -13.36 12.59 6.50
C GLU A 141 -12.35 13.74 6.30
N GLN A 142 -12.92 14.92 5.99
CA GLN A 142 -12.27 16.22 6.09
C GLN A 142 -12.10 16.50 7.58
N ALA A 143 -10.85 16.61 8.01
CA ALA A 143 -10.47 17.34 9.20
C ALA A 143 -9.43 18.38 8.77
#